data_AF-A0A966TVA9-F1
#
_entry.id   AF-A0A966TVA9-F1
#
_cell.length_a   1.000
_cell.length_b   1.000
_cell.length_c   1.000
_cell.angle_alpha   90.00
_cell.angle_beta   90.00
_cell.angle_gamma   90.00
#
_symmetry.space_group_name_H-M   'P 1'
#
loop_
_entity.id
_entity.type
_entity.pdbx_description
1 polymer ?
#
loop_
_entity_poly.entity_id
_entity_poly.type
_entity_poly.pdbx_seq_one_letter_code
_entity_poly.pdbx_strand_id
1 'polypeptide(L)'
;MKASRKTWDQYGPISGSGNLILDDSTAVSGDGGGGGRFRFFGANTYTGTTTIKYVGIKDPGLWIYHANALQNSTLIYDNTYIPNNGEAWEMLCFCVDNIVLGGLSGNRTGIYDSSSKTISIGNNDADTTYSGDLTLSGLNKIGSGTLTLSGSNSFALELTEGELNVGSANAIGSSGTITFSGGTLQHSASNTTDYSSRFSLSDSDTLKIDTNGQNVTWASDLTASNLLVTKYGTGNLYINGSYSGNTNAVAGSIYISGVLSNSVNNLTLTSNTSYTSLSGYTSVNLGSYTLTVNLSSNETFANVISGTGSIIKTGSATLTLSGTNTYTGDTTINAGTIKLT
;
A
#
# COMPACT_ATOMS: atom_id res chain seq x y z
N MET A 1 14.66 -30.16 1.91
CA MET A 1 14.84 -31.05 0.74
C MET A 1 15.83 -30.40 -0.21
N LYS A 2 16.77 -31.14 -0.84
CA LYS A 2 17.60 -30.68 -1.96
C LYS A 2 17.28 -31.60 -3.15
N ALA A 3 16.97 -31.05 -4.31
CA ALA A 3 16.58 -31.84 -5.47
C ALA A 3 17.44 -31.42 -6.66
N SER A 4 18.17 -32.36 -7.24
CA SER A 4 19.25 -32.11 -8.22
C SER A 4 18.98 -32.74 -9.60
N ARG A 5 17.70 -32.82 -10.02
CA ARG A 5 17.30 -33.47 -11.29
C ARG A 5 16.77 -32.46 -12.31
N LYS A 6 17.03 -32.73 -13.59
CA LYS A 6 16.61 -31.95 -14.80
C LYS A 6 15.11 -31.60 -14.86
N THR A 7 14.24 -32.34 -14.18
CA THR A 7 12.85 -31.93 -13.92
C THR A 7 12.36 -32.66 -12.67
N TRP A 8 11.66 -31.96 -11.78
CA TRP A 8 11.01 -32.52 -10.61
C TRP A 8 9.56 -32.07 -10.54
N ASP A 9 8.64 -33.02 -10.68
CA ASP A 9 7.20 -32.77 -10.63
C ASP A 9 6.66 -33.20 -9.25
N GLN A 10 6.04 -32.28 -8.53
CA GLN A 10 5.37 -32.51 -7.25
C GLN A 10 3.85 -32.53 -7.44
N TYR A 11 3.30 -33.74 -7.54
CA TYR A 11 1.86 -33.95 -7.76
C TYR A 11 1.02 -33.89 -6.49
N GLY A 12 1.56 -34.38 -5.36
CA GLY A 12 0.87 -34.36 -4.07
C GLY A 12 0.98 -33.01 -3.36
N PRO A 13 0.21 -32.77 -2.28
CA PRO A 13 0.33 -31.56 -1.50
C PRO A 13 1.75 -31.39 -0.96
N ILE A 14 2.24 -30.16 -0.98
CA ILE A 14 3.48 -29.79 -0.32
C ILE A 14 3.12 -29.71 1.17
N SER A 15 3.65 -30.62 1.99
CA SER A 15 3.34 -30.73 3.44
C SER A 15 4.61 -30.88 4.29
N GLY A 16 4.56 -30.45 5.55
CA GLY A 16 5.68 -30.53 6.50
C GLY A 16 5.86 -29.26 7.35
N SER A 17 7.07 -29.11 7.91
CA SER A 17 7.52 -27.93 8.66
C SER A 17 8.96 -27.56 8.25
N GLY A 18 9.29 -26.27 8.18
CA GLY A 18 10.64 -25.76 7.88
C GLY A 18 10.84 -25.28 6.43
N ASN A 19 12.08 -24.99 6.03
CA ASN A 19 12.41 -24.38 4.73
C ASN A 19 12.57 -25.41 3.61
N LEU A 20 12.05 -25.10 2.41
CA LEU A 20 12.24 -25.87 1.18
C LEU A 20 13.27 -25.15 0.29
N ILE A 21 14.47 -25.69 0.16
CA ILE A 21 15.49 -25.12 -0.73
C ILE A 21 15.47 -25.89 -2.04
N LEU A 22 15.09 -25.23 -3.13
CA LEU A 22 15.21 -25.78 -4.47
C LEU A 22 16.58 -25.36 -5.01
N ASP A 23 17.53 -26.32 -5.01
CA ASP A 23 18.93 -26.08 -5.30
C ASP A 23 19.38 -26.94 -6.49
N ASP A 24 19.60 -26.30 -7.63
CA ASP A 24 20.14 -26.88 -8.86
C ASP A 24 21.60 -26.45 -9.11
N SER A 25 22.30 -25.95 -8.08
CA SER A 25 23.68 -25.45 -8.21
C SER A 25 24.72 -26.55 -8.52
N THR A 26 24.35 -27.83 -8.44
CA THR A 26 25.26 -28.98 -8.65
C THR A 26 24.99 -29.75 -9.94
N ALA A 27 24.17 -29.26 -10.86
CA ALA A 27 23.92 -29.93 -12.14
C ALA A 27 25.18 -29.89 -13.04
N VAL A 28 25.81 -31.05 -13.24
CA VAL A 28 27.15 -31.18 -13.87
C VAL A 28 27.15 -31.50 -15.38
N SER A 29 26.01 -31.53 -16.07
CA SER A 29 25.96 -31.79 -17.51
C SER A 29 24.82 -31.03 -18.20
N GLY A 30 25.17 -30.06 -19.05
CA GLY A 30 24.21 -29.32 -19.85
C GLY A 30 24.40 -29.57 -21.34
N ASP A 31 23.58 -30.46 -21.90
CA ASP A 31 23.46 -30.72 -23.34
C ASP A 31 22.63 -29.61 -24.01
N GLY A 32 23.16 -28.38 -24.05
CA GLY A 32 22.64 -27.24 -24.82
C GLY A 32 21.12 -27.21 -25.09
N GLY A 33 20.34 -26.60 -24.19
CA GLY A 33 19.00 -26.10 -24.53
C GLY A 33 17.81 -26.56 -23.65
N GLY A 34 17.99 -26.76 -22.34
CA GLY A 34 16.83 -26.97 -21.46
C GLY A 34 17.22 -27.45 -20.07
N GLY A 35 17.26 -26.53 -19.12
CA GLY A 35 17.65 -26.82 -17.73
C GLY A 35 16.54 -27.38 -16.86
N GLY A 36 16.87 -27.47 -15.56
CA GLY A 36 16.07 -28.05 -14.49
C GLY A 36 14.71 -27.38 -14.26
N ARG A 37 13.57 -28.06 -14.38
CA ARG A 37 12.26 -27.49 -13.98
C ARG A 37 11.70 -28.11 -12.70
N PHE A 38 11.41 -27.30 -11.69
CA PHE A 38 10.59 -27.68 -10.53
C PHE A 38 9.14 -27.32 -10.80
N ARG A 39 8.24 -28.29 -10.79
CA ARG A 39 6.83 -28.08 -11.12
C ARG A 39 5.93 -28.49 -9.96
N PHE A 40 5.05 -27.60 -9.53
CA PHE A 40 4.12 -27.87 -8.42
C PHE A 40 2.69 -27.97 -8.94
N PHE A 41 2.07 -29.13 -8.74
CA PHE A 41 0.68 -29.41 -9.13
C PHE A 41 -0.26 -29.56 -7.92
N GLY A 42 0.29 -29.69 -6.71
CA GLY A 42 -0.48 -29.81 -5.47
C GLY A 42 -0.54 -28.51 -4.67
N ALA A 43 -1.56 -28.38 -3.83
CA ALA A 43 -1.67 -27.28 -2.87
C ALA A 43 -0.58 -27.36 -1.78
N ASN A 44 -0.17 -26.23 -1.25
CA ASN A 44 0.65 -26.16 -0.05
C ASN A 44 -0.22 -26.30 1.20
N THR A 45 0.20 -27.17 2.11
CA THR A 45 -0.46 -27.45 3.40
C THR A 45 0.50 -27.20 4.58
N TYR A 46 1.69 -26.65 4.32
CA TYR A 46 2.61 -26.26 5.39
C TYR A 46 1.95 -25.28 6.35
N THR A 47 2.22 -25.51 7.64
CA THR A 47 1.90 -24.58 8.74
C THR A 47 3.19 -23.90 9.17
N GLY A 48 3.25 -22.57 9.06
CA GLY A 48 4.43 -21.76 9.41
C GLY A 48 5.23 -21.26 8.20
N THR A 49 6.19 -20.37 8.46
CA THR A 49 6.96 -19.67 7.42
C THR A 49 7.89 -20.66 6.71
N THR A 50 7.56 -20.98 5.47
CA THR A 50 8.43 -21.78 4.60
C THR A 50 9.08 -20.85 3.60
N THR A 51 10.40 -20.75 3.64
CA THR A 51 11.15 -20.13 2.54
C THR A 51 11.29 -21.14 1.42
N ILE A 52 10.81 -20.78 0.22
CA ILE A 52 11.26 -21.44 -1.02
C ILE A 52 12.40 -20.61 -1.57
N LYS A 53 13.65 -21.02 -1.28
CA LYS A 53 14.83 -20.39 -1.85
C LYS A 53 15.24 -21.17 -3.09
N TYR A 54 15.32 -20.48 -4.22
CA TYR A 54 15.82 -21.04 -5.46
C TYR A 54 17.29 -20.66 -5.67
N VAL A 55 18.18 -21.65 -5.93
CA VAL A 55 19.60 -21.44 -6.27
C VAL A 55 19.92 -22.32 -7.48
N GLY A 56 20.37 -21.78 -8.60
CA GLY A 56 20.69 -22.57 -9.80
C GLY A 56 21.90 -22.03 -10.55
N ILE A 57 22.42 -22.79 -11.51
CA ILE A 57 23.57 -22.36 -12.35
C ILE A 57 23.37 -22.62 -13.85
N LYS A 58 22.24 -23.17 -14.34
CA LYS A 58 21.97 -23.32 -15.80
C LYS A 58 20.49 -23.58 -16.13
N ASP A 59 19.82 -22.61 -16.73
CA ASP A 59 18.44 -22.67 -17.29
C ASP A 59 17.32 -23.24 -16.39
N PRO A 60 17.19 -22.87 -15.10
CA PRO A 60 16.18 -23.48 -14.25
C PRO A 60 14.86 -22.72 -14.15
N GLY A 61 13.77 -23.49 -13.98
CA GLY A 61 12.40 -22.96 -13.87
C GLY A 61 11.58 -23.47 -12.69
N LEU A 62 10.94 -22.59 -11.92
CA LEU A 62 9.86 -22.91 -10.99
C LEU A 62 8.50 -22.66 -11.66
N TRP A 63 7.73 -23.73 -11.89
CA TRP A 63 6.47 -23.69 -12.61
C TRP A 63 5.33 -24.10 -11.70
N ILE A 64 4.32 -23.25 -11.58
CA ILE A 64 3.24 -23.41 -10.63
C ILE A 64 1.94 -23.72 -11.38
N TYR A 65 1.44 -24.93 -11.21
CA TYR A 65 0.22 -25.45 -11.82
C TYR A 65 -0.96 -25.51 -10.85
N HIS A 66 -0.80 -25.00 -9.63
CA HIS A 66 -1.87 -24.98 -8.63
C HIS A 66 -1.86 -23.65 -7.88
N ALA A 67 -3.02 -22.99 -7.79
CA ALA A 67 -3.17 -21.64 -7.24
C ALA A 67 -2.56 -21.48 -5.85
N ASN A 68 -2.80 -22.49 -5.01
CA ASN A 68 -2.36 -22.53 -3.63
C ASN A 68 -1.02 -23.27 -3.41
N ALA A 69 -0.24 -23.55 -4.45
CA ALA A 69 1.04 -24.27 -4.31
C ALA A 69 2.09 -23.53 -3.46
N LEU A 70 1.91 -22.22 -3.28
CA LEU A 70 2.84 -21.35 -2.56
C LEU A 70 2.16 -20.57 -1.42
N GLN A 71 0.90 -20.88 -1.12
CA GLN A 71 0.18 -20.23 -0.01
C GLN A 71 0.94 -20.48 1.30
N ASN A 72 0.90 -19.51 2.22
CA ASN A 72 1.56 -19.51 3.52
C ASN A 72 3.10 -19.52 3.47
N SER A 73 3.71 -19.59 2.28
CA SER A 73 5.16 -19.62 2.07
C SER A 73 5.69 -18.31 1.52
N THR A 74 6.84 -17.86 2.01
CA THR A 74 7.59 -16.78 1.36
C THR A 74 8.43 -17.36 0.24
N LEU A 75 8.12 -16.99 -1.00
CA LEU A 75 8.98 -17.27 -2.14
C LEU A 75 10.16 -16.29 -2.11
N ILE A 76 11.39 -16.80 -1.99
CA ILE A 76 12.61 -15.99 -2.07
C ILE A 76 13.33 -16.33 -3.38
N TYR A 77 13.31 -15.39 -4.32
CA TYR A 77 13.92 -15.55 -5.63
C TYR A 77 15.24 -14.77 -5.73
N ASP A 78 16.37 -15.46 -5.68
CA ASP A 78 17.72 -14.87 -5.64
C ASP A 78 18.42 -14.99 -7.00
N ASN A 79 18.73 -13.84 -7.65
CA ASN A 79 19.41 -13.79 -8.96
C ASN A 79 20.94 -13.93 -8.90
N THR A 80 21.56 -14.16 -7.74
CA THR A 80 23.03 -14.08 -7.61
C THR A 80 23.79 -15.04 -8.55
N TYR A 81 23.13 -16.10 -9.06
CA TYR A 81 23.73 -17.07 -9.99
C TYR A 81 22.76 -17.45 -11.13
N ILE A 82 22.74 -16.72 -12.26
CA ILE A 82 21.99 -17.14 -13.46
C ILE A 82 22.85 -16.89 -14.72
N PRO A 83 23.34 -17.93 -15.42
CA PRO A 83 23.82 -17.77 -16.78
C PRO A 83 22.63 -17.68 -17.75
N ASN A 84 22.83 -16.96 -18.86
CA ASN A 84 21.82 -16.68 -19.90
C ASN A 84 20.72 -15.71 -19.48
N ASN A 85 21.12 -14.50 -19.04
CA ASN A 85 20.25 -13.37 -18.68
C ASN A 85 19.32 -12.83 -19.81
N GLY A 86 19.19 -13.55 -20.94
CA GLY A 86 18.37 -13.21 -22.09
C GLY A 86 17.14 -14.10 -22.32
N GLU A 87 17.03 -15.26 -21.66
CA GLU A 87 15.90 -16.19 -21.84
C GLU A 87 14.88 -16.05 -20.69
N ALA A 88 14.07 -14.99 -20.76
CA ALA A 88 13.07 -14.69 -19.73
C ALA A 88 11.93 -15.73 -19.62
N TRP A 89 11.73 -16.57 -20.64
CA TRP A 89 10.54 -17.43 -20.79
C TRP A 89 10.54 -18.71 -19.93
N GLU A 90 11.62 -19.03 -19.22
CA GLU A 90 11.80 -20.37 -18.65
C GLU A 90 11.80 -20.46 -17.11
N MET A 91 11.75 -19.33 -16.37
CA MET A 91 12.29 -19.30 -14.99
C MET A 91 11.27 -19.24 -13.83
N LEU A 92 10.29 -18.34 -13.81
CA LEU A 92 9.17 -18.39 -12.85
C LEU A 92 7.88 -18.26 -13.63
N CYS A 93 7.08 -19.32 -13.65
CA CYS A 93 5.87 -19.41 -14.46
C CYS A 93 4.67 -19.74 -13.58
N PHE A 94 3.64 -18.90 -13.67
CA PHE A 94 2.34 -19.18 -13.07
C PHE A 94 1.40 -19.70 -14.16
N CYS A 95 1.20 -21.01 -14.18
CA CYS A 95 0.41 -21.71 -15.19
C CYS A 95 -1.10 -21.72 -14.90
N VAL A 96 -1.54 -21.02 -13.84
CA VAL A 96 -2.93 -20.94 -13.38
C VAL A 96 -3.25 -19.53 -12.88
N ASP A 97 -4.54 -19.21 -12.81
CA ASP A 97 -5.06 -17.96 -12.24
C ASP A 97 -5.11 -17.97 -10.72
N ASN A 98 -5.22 -16.76 -10.15
CA ASN A 98 -5.48 -16.53 -8.73
C ASN A 98 -4.44 -17.18 -7.82
N ILE A 99 -3.17 -17.04 -8.18
CA ILE A 99 -2.05 -17.53 -7.37
C ILE A 99 -2.11 -16.85 -6.00
N VAL A 100 -1.89 -17.64 -4.94
CA VAL A 100 -1.75 -17.12 -3.58
C VAL A 100 -0.36 -17.44 -3.07
N LEU A 101 0.37 -16.39 -2.68
CA LEU A 101 1.69 -16.44 -2.05
C LEU A 101 1.58 -16.02 -0.59
N GLY A 102 2.30 -16.74 0.29
CA GLY A 102 2.58 -16.26 1.65
C GLY A 102 3.26 -14.91 1.61
N GLY A 103 4.43 -14.86 0.99
CA GLY A 103 5.16 -13.62 0.76
C GLY A 103 6.02 -13.72 -0.50
N LEU A 104 6.55 -12.60 -0.97
CA LEU A 104 7.42 -12.55 -2.14
C LEU A 104 8.64 -11.70 -1.85
N SER A 105 9.82 -12.29 -1.95
CA SER A 105 11.09 -11.58 -1.77
C SER A 105 12.11 -11.94 -2.84
N GLY A 106 13.09 -11.07 -3.05
CA GLY A 106 14.11 -11.28 -4.08
C GLY A 106 14.15 -10.18 -5.12
N ASN A 107 14.81 -10.44 -6.25
CA ASN A 107 15.19 -9.39 -7.21
C ASN A 107 15.03 -9.80 -8.69
N ARG A 108 14.14 -10.76 -8.99
CA ARG A 108 14.00 -11.31 -10.34
C ARG A 108 13.05 -10.49 -11.23
N THR A 109 13.54 -10.05 -12.37
CA THR A 109 12.70 -9.54 -13.47
C THR A 109 12.28 -10.68 -14.41
N GLY A 110 11.11 -10.58 -15.02
CA GLY A 110 10.66 -11.53 -16.03
C GLY A 110 9.94 -12.74 -15.46
N ILE A 111 9.05 -12.51 -14.50
CA ILE A 111 8.03 -13.50 -14.13
C ILE A 111 7.12 -13.69 -15.35
N TYR A 112 7.09 -14.90 -15.89
CA TYR A 112 6.28 -15.21 -17.05
C TYR A 112 4.82 -15.41 -16.61
N ASP A 113 3.98 -14.44 -16.98
CA ASP A 113 2.54 -14.45 -16.84
C ASP A 113 1.92 -14.43 -18.24
N SER A 114 1.02 -15.37 -18.51
CA SER A 114 0.15 -15.34 -19.68
C SER A 114 -0.91 -14.23 -19.53
N SER A 115 -0.50 -12.96 -19.64
CA SER A 115 -1.28 -11.70 -19.79
C SER A 115 -2.62 -11.52 -19.03
N SER A 116 -2.97 -12.40 -18.09
CA SER A 116 -4.30 -12.46 -17.47
C SER A 116 -4.26 -12.86 -16.00
N LYS A 117 -3.09 -13.24 -15.45
CA LYS A 117 -3.04 -13.78 -14.10
C LYS A 117 -3.01 -12.68 -13.03
N THR A 118 -3.89 -12.83 -12.04
CA THR A 118 -3.82 -12.07 -10.79
C THR A 118 -3.06 -12.87 -9.74
N ILE A 119 -2.18 -12.21 -8.99
CA ILE A 119 -1.42 -12.80 -7.88
C ILE A 119 -1.80 -12.11 -6.58
N SER A 120 -2.16 -12.90 -5.58
CA SER A 120 -2.36 -12.43 -4.20
C SER A 120 -1.11 -12.71 -3.36
N ILE A 121 -0.61 -11.72 -2.64
CA ILE A 121 0.65 -11.82 -1.87
C ILE A 121 0.43 -11.30 -0.46
N GLY A 122 0.92 -12.05 0.53
CA GLY A 122 0.97 -11.62 1.93
C GLY A 122 0.17 -12.51 2.88
N ASN A 123 -0.37 -13.65 2.43
CA ASN A 123 -1.26 -14.49 3.26
C ASN A 123 -0.56 -15.22 4.43
N ASN A 124 0.75 -14.99 4.62
CA ASN A 124 1.50 -15.42 5.81
C ASN A 124 1.86 -14.26 6.75
N ASP A 125 1.32 -13.07 6.51
CA ASP A 125 1.48 -11.86 7.30
C ASP A 125 2.92 -11.36 7.44
N ALA A 126 3.86 -11.89 6.65
CA ALA A 126 5.26 -11.52 6.73
C ALA A 126 5.57 -10.24 5.95
N ASP A 127 6.46 -9.43 6.51
CA ASP A 127 7.08 -8.34 5.78
C ASP A 127 8.04 -8.89 4.74
N THR A 128 7.91 -8.44 3.49
CA THR A 128 8.69 -8.94 2.36
C THR A 128 9.09 -7.82 1.40
N THR A 129 10.26 -7.97 0.78
CA THR A 129 10.79 -6.99 -0.18
C THR A 129 11.13 -7.65 -1.50
N TYR A 130 10.51 -7.16 -2.58
CA TYR A 130 10.77 -7.59 -3.94
C TYR A 130 11.28 -6.44 -4.80
N SER A 131 12.51 -6.59 -5.30
CA SER A 131 13.19 -5.59 -6.12
C SER A 131 13.24 -5.93 -7.61
N GLY A 132 12.66 -7.06 -8.01
CA GLY A 132 12.49 -7.42 -9.41
C GLY A 132 11.23 -6.81 -10.03
N ASP A 133 11.10 -6.92 -11.35
CA ASP A 133 9.95 -6.39 -12.08
C ASP A 133 8.81 -7.42 -12.18
N LEU A 134 7.59 -6.94 -11.91
CA LEU A 134 6.31 -7.63 -11.99
C LEU A 134 5.47 -6.99 -13.09
N THR A 135 5.24 -7.74 -14.18
CA THR A 135 4.32 -7.35 -15.25
C THR A 135 3.16 -8.34 -15.25
N LEU A 136 2.06 -7.95 -14.62
CA LEU A 136 0.91 -8.83 -14.33
C LEU A 136 -0.40 -8.15 -14.76
N SER A 137 -1.50 -8.91 -14.85
CA SER A 137 -2.82 -8.28 -15.00
C SER A 137 -3.24 -7.58 -13.70
N GLY A 138 -2.98 -8.21 -12.56
CA GLY A 138 -3.34 -7.69 -11.25
C GLY A 138 -2.48 -8.23 -10.11
N LEU A 139 -2.33 -7.42 -9.07
CA LEU A 139 -1.73 -7.81 -7.80
C LEU A 139 -2.70 -7.48 -6.67
N ASN A 140 -2.99 -8.46 -5.82
CA ASN A 140 -3.76 -8.26 -4.60
C ASN A 140 -2.81 -8.31 -3.40
N LYS A 141 -2.69 -7.20 -2.67
CA LYS A 141 -1.98 -7.19 -1.40
C LYS A 141 -2.94 -7.61 -0.29
N ILE A 142 -2.64 -8.76 0.32
CA ILE A 142 -3.43 -9.40 1.38
C ILE A 142 -2.58 -9.62 2.63
N GLY A 143 -3.21 -9.98 3.75
CA GLY A 143 -2.56 -10.20 5.05
C GLY A 143 -1.96 -8.94 5.66
N SER A 144 -1.58 -9.01 6.93
CA SER A 144 -1.24 -7.82 7.72
C SER A 144 0.15 -7.26 7.48
N GLY A 145 1.07 -8.05 6.92
CA GLY A 145 2.47 -7.64 6.70
C GLY A 145 2.64 -6.57 5.61
N THR A 146 3.85 -6.02 5.52
CA THR A 146 4.24 -5.04 4.50
C THR A 146 4.88 -5.74 3.29
N LEU A 147 4.37 -5.48 2.08
CA LEU A 147 5.05 -5.81 0.83
C LEU A 147 5.74 -4.56 0.28
N THR A 148 7.08 -4.58 0.23
CA THR A 148 7.87 -3.51 -0.38
C THR A 148 8.22 -3.89 -1.81
N LEU A 149 7.81 -3.07 -2.77
CA LEU A 149 8.17 -3.22 -4.19
C LEU A 149 9.17 -2.15 -4.59
N SER A 150 10.33 -2.54 -5.10
CA SER A 150 11.36 -1.60 -5.54
C SER A 150 11.83 -1.82 -6.98
N GLY A 151 11.24 -2.76 -7.72
CA GLY A 151 11.41 -2.91 -9.16
C GLY A 151 10.62 -1.89 -9.98
N SER A 152 10.59 -2.07 -11.30
CA SER A 152 9.73 -1.35 -12.25
C SER A 152 8.55 -2.24 -12.64
N ASN A 153 7.41 -2.00 -12.01
CA ASN A 153 6.26 -2.90 -12.09
C ASN A 153 5.12 -2.34 -12.95
N SER A 154 4.19 -3.19 -13.37
CA SER A 154 3.00 -2.82 -14.14
C SER A 154 1.87 -3.82 -13.87
N PHE A 155 0.79 -3.37 -13.22
CA PHE A 155 -0.40 -4.16 -12.91
C PHE A 155 -1.56 -3.28 -12.39
N ALA A 156 -2.79 -3.79 -12.43
CA ALA A 156 -3.85 -3.29 -11.54
C ALA A 156 -3.57 -3.74 -10.09
N LEU A 157 -3.98 -2.96 -9.09
CA LEU A 157 -3.67 -3.19 -7.69
C LEU A 157 -4.94 -3.20 -6.84
N GLU A 158 -5.10 -4.25 -6.04
CA GLU A 158 -6.08 -4.32 -4.97
C GLU A 158 -5.34 -4.33 -3.62
N LEU A 159 -5.67 -3.38 -2.74
CA LEU A 159 -5.13 -3.30 -1.39
C LEU A 159 -6.18 -3.80 -0.40
N THR A 160 -6.18 -5.11 -0.14
CA THR A 160 -7.16 -5.74 0.76
C THR A 160 -6.77 -5.56 2.22
N GLU A 161 -5.52 -5.83 2.58
CA GLU A 161 -5.03 -5.77 3.96
C GLU A 161 -3.52 -5.43 4.02
N GLY A 162 -3.07 -5.01 5.21
CA GLY A 162 -1.68 -4.67 5.48
C GLY A 162 -1.22 -3.46 4.66
N GLU A 163 0.05 -3.47 4.27
CA GLU A 163 0.68 -2.31 3.64
C GLU A 163 1.45 -2.69 2.37
N LEU A 164 1.33 -1.87 1.32
CA LEU A 164 2.20 -1.91 0.15
C LEU A 164 3.12 -0.68 0.17
N ASN A 165 4.42 -0.89 0.40
CA ASN A 165 5.42 0.17 0.32
C ASN A 165 5.93 0.32 -1.13
N VAL A 166 5.85 1.54 -1.66
CA VAL A 166 6.41 1.90 -2.98
C VAL A 166 7.88 2.29 -2.85
N GLY A 167 8.78 1.30 -2.89
CA GLY A 167 10.22 1.45 -2.65
C GLY A 167 11.04 1.98 -3.83
N SER A 168 10.43 2.31 -4.97
CA SER A 168 11.07 2.92 -6.14
C SER A 168 10.08 3.78 -6.92
N ALA A 169 10.54 4.68 -7.78
CA ALA A 169 9.67 5.57 -8.57
C ALA A 169 8.63 4.83 -9.43
N ASN A 170 8.95 3.60 -9.87
CA ASN A 170 8.10 2.75 -10.70
C ASN A 170 7.56 1.52 -9.95
N ALA A 171 7.57 1.54 -8.61
CA ALA A 171 7.21 0.40 -7.76
C ALA A 171 5.84 -0.23 -8.06
N ILE A 172 4.87 0.54 -8.57
CA ILE A 172 3.57 0.02 -9.02
C ILE A 172 3.20 0.49 -10.44
N GLY A 173 4.17 1.04 -11.18
CA GLY A 173 3.97 1.53 -12.54
C GLY A 173 3.03 2.71 -12.68
N SER A 174 2.56 2.96 -13.91
CA SER A 174 1.66 4.05 -14.27
C SER A 174 0.31 3.58 -14.85
N SER A 175 0.10 2.28 -14.97
CA SER A 175 -1.08 1.66 -15.62
C SER A 175 -1.87 0.81 -14.63
N GLY A 176 -3.14 0.53 -14.95
CA GLY A 176 -4.04 -0.27 -14.09
C GLY A 176 -4.65 0.53 -12.94
N THR A 177 -5.86 0.16 -12.51
CA THR A 177 -6.55 0.80 -11.40
C THR A 177 -5.94 0.41 -10.06
N ILE A 178 -6.09 1.26 -9.05
CA ILE A 178 -5.78 0.96 -7.65
C ILE A 178 -7.08 1.02 -6.86
N THR A 179 -7.41 -0.09 -6.19
CA THR A 179 -8.61 -0.25 -5.37
C THR A 179 -8.22 -0.49 -3.91
N PHE A 180 -9.00 0.04 -2.98
CA PHE A 180 -8.73 -0.02 -1.54
C PHE A 180 -9.87 -0.75 -0.82
N SER A 181 -9.71 -2.06 -0.59
CA SER A 181 -10.65 -2.87 0.22
C SER A 181 -10.27 -2.96 1.71
N GLY A 182 -9.17 -2.32 2.14
CA GLY A 182 -8.80 -2.25 3.55
C GLY A 182 -7.31 -2.03 3.83
N GLY A 183 -6.44 -2.28 2.85
CA GLY A 183 -4.99 -2.10 2.94
C GLY A 183 -4.54 -0.64 2.76
N THR A 184 -3.26 -0.41 3.02
CA THR A 184 -2.62 0.92 2.98
C THR A 184 -1.57 0.98 1.87
N LEU A 185 -1.57 2.05 1.09
CA LEU A 185 -0.45 2.38 0.20
C LEU A 185 0.54 3.26 0.99
N GLN A 186 1.79 2.84 1.12
CA GLN A 186 2.83 3.59 1.82
C GLN A 186 3.86 4.17 0.84
N HIS A 187 4.01 5.48 0.86
CA HIS A 187 5.06 6.20 0.11
C HIS A 187 6.45 5.97 0.69
N SER A 188 7.47 6.36 -0.06
CA SER A 188 8.86 6.29 0.40
C SER A 188 9.65 7.51 -0.07
N ALA A 189 10.85 7.69 0.48
CA ALA A 189 11.78 8.70 -0.02
C ALA A 189 12.15 8.53 -1.50
N SER A 190 11.98 7.32 -2.04
CA SER A 190 12.22 6.98 -3.44
C SER A 190 10.96 7.10 -4.31
N ASN A 191 9.79 7.36 -3.72
CA ASN A 191 8.53 7.48 -4.45
C ASN A 191 7.52 8.39 -3.74
N THR A 192 7.36 9.59 -4.30
CA THR A 192 6.27 10.53 -4.00
C THR A 192 5.39 10.76 -5.23
N THR A 193 5.31 9.75 -6.12
CA THR A 193 4.56 9.82 -7.37
C THR A 193 3.08 10.00 -7.09
N ASP A 194 2.41 10.86 -7.86
CA ASP A 194 0.97 11.01 -7.77
C ASP A 194 0.26 9.83 -8.46
N TYR A 195 -0.40 9.00 -7.66
CA TYR A 195 -1.20 7.87 -8.12
C TYR A 195 -2.71 8.14 -8.13
N SER A 196 -3.16 9.35 -7.79
CA SER A 196 -4.58 9.68 -7.62
C SER A 196 -5.43 9.44 -8.87
N SER A 197 -4.84 9.55 -10.06
CA SER A 197 -5.53 9.30 -11.34
C SER A 197 -5.85 7.83 -11.58
N ARG A 198 -5.21 6.92 -10.82
CA ARG A 198 -5.43 5.47 -10.89
C ARG A 198 -6.43 4.97 -9.86
N PHE A 199 -6.83 5.80 -8.89
CA PHE A 199 -7.72 5.36 -7.82
C PHE A 199 -9.10 5.05 -8.39
N SER A 200 -9.55 3.81 -8.18
CA SER A 200 -10.94 3.43 -8.42
C SER A 200 -11.72 3.79 -7.16
N LEU A 201 -12.71 4.68 -7.31
CA LEU A 201 -13.46 5.24 -6.19
C LEU A 201 -14.89 4.71 -6.22
N SER A 202 -15.33 4.14 -5.10
CA SER A 202 -16.69 3.73 -4.81
C SER A 202 -17.20 4.41 -3.55
N ASP A 203 -18.52 4.50 -3.39
CA ASP A 203 -19.11 5.05 -2.18
C ASP A 203 -18.76 4.17 -0.98
N SER A 204 -18.22 4.77 0.09
CA SER A 204 -17.73 4.10 1.32
C SER A 204 -16.33 3.53 1.26
N ASP A 205 -15.58 3.73 0.16
CA ASP A 205 -14.16 3.38 0.12
C ASP A 205 -13.38 4.14 1.20
N THR A 206 -12.47 3.43 1.87
CA THR A 206 -11.49 4.04 2.76
C THR A 206 -10.13 4.02 2.10
N LEU A 207 -9.74 5.14 1.51
CA LEU A 207 -8.40 5.37 0.98
C LEU A 207 -7.42 5.50 2.15
N LYS A 208 -6.60 4.49 2.38
CA LYS A 208 -5.53 4.55 3.38
C LYS A 208 -4.20 4.84 2.71
N ILE A 209 -3.61 5.96 3.07
CA ILE A 209 -2.30 6.39 2.59
C ILE A 209 -1.37 6.63 3.77
N ASP A 210 -0.17 6.08 3.70
CA ASP A 210 0.91 6.43 4.62
C ASP A 210 1.95 7.25 3.86
N THR A 211 2.22 8.48 4.29
CA THR A 211 3.29 9.28 3.68
C THR A 211 4.69 8.82 4.07
N ASN A 212 4.84 8.05 5.14
CA ASN A 212 6.13 7.60 5.66
C ASN A 212 7.13 8.76 5.85
N GLY A 213 6.64 9.90 6.32
CA GLY A 213 7.43 11.12 6.52
C GLY A 213 7.54 12.04 5.29
N GLN A 214 7.05 11.63 4.13
CA GLN A 214 7.15 12.40 2.88
C GLN A 214 6.01 13.39 2.67
N ASN A 215 6.25 14.42 1.88
CA ASN A 215 5.18 15.25 1.35
C ASN A 215 4.67 14.63 0.04
N VAL A 216 3.38 14.33 -0.02
CA VAL A 216 2.72 13.65 -1.14
C VAL A 216 1.62 14.54 -1.69
N THR A 217 1.51 14.63 -3.01
CA THR A 217 0.49 15.44 -3.69
C THR A 217 -0.37 14.57 -4.58
N TRP A 218 -1.69 14.75 -4.49
CA TRP A 218 -2.71 14.18 -5.35
C TRP A 218 -3.39 15.29 -6.15
N ALA A 219 -3.29 15.22 -7.47
CA ALA A 219 -3.82 16.25 -8.37
C ALA A 219 -5.21 15.91 -8.93
N SER A 220 -5.63 14.65 -8.89
CA SER A 220 -6.92 14.23 -9.47
C SER A 220 -8.09 14.55 -8.55
N ASP A 221 -9.27 14.75 -9.14
CA ASP A 221 -10.54 14.85 -8.40
C ASP A 221 -10.86 13.52 -7.70
N LEU A 222 -11.29 13.59 -6.46
CA LEU A 222 -11.62 12.48 -5.57
C LEU A 222 -13.05 12.67 -5.03
N THR A 223 -14.05 12.38 -5.88
CA THR A 223 -15.43 12.89 -5.70
C THR A 223 -16.51 11.83 -5.43
N ALA A 224 -16.17 10.72 -4.77
CA ALA A 224 -17.17 9.74 -4.31
C ALA A 224 -17.96 10.26 -3.09
N SER A 225 -19.24 9.87 -2.96
CA SER A 225 -20.20 10.55 -2.07
C SER A 225 -19.93 10.35 -0.58
N ASN A 226 -19.22 9.29 -0.21
CA ASN A 226 -18.87 8.92 1.17
C ASN A 226 -17.41 8.48 1.29
N LEU A 227 -16.52 9.12 0.53
CA LEU A 227 -15.11 8.76 0.54
C LEU A 227 -14.49 9.06 1.91
N LEU A 228 -13.66 8.17 2.45
CA LEU A 228 -12.83 8.46 3.63
C LEU A 228 -11.36 8.38 3.25
N VAL A 229 -10.63 9.49 3.36
CA VAL A 229 -9.16 9.50 3.27
C VAL A 229 -8.58 9.41 4.67
N THR A 230 -7.97 8.26 4.99
CA THR A 230 -7.21 8.07 6.24
C THR A 230 -5.72 8.14 5.95
N LYS A 231 -5.03 9.00 6.69
CA LYS A 231 -3.64 9.38 6.46
C LYS A 231 -2.76 8.99 7.65
N TYR A 232 -1.71 8.21 7.39
CA TYR A 232 -0.65 7.81 8.32
C TYR A 232 0.70 8.45 7.93
N GLY A 233 1.70 8.36 8.80
CA GLY A 233 3.04 8.92 8.55
C GLY A 233 3.14 10.42 8.83
N THR A 234 4.32 10.90 9.18
CA THR A 234 4.51 12.27 9.69
C THR A 234 4.53 13.37 8.63
N GLY A 235 4.71 13.03 7.36
CA GLY A 235 4.71 14.00 6.26
C GLY A 235 3.30 14.40 5.80
N ASN A 236 3.20 15.43 4.95
CA ASN A 236 1.91 16.02 4.58
C ASN A 236 1.30 15.38 3.33
N LEU A 237 -0.03 15.32 3.27
CA LEU A 237 -0.79 14.99 2.06
C LEU A 237 -1.46 16.26 1.51
N TYR A 238 -1.24 16.57 0.24
CA TYR A 238 -1.88 17.67 -0.47
C TYR A 238 -2.87 17.10 -1.50
N ILE A 239 -4.16 17.37 -1.34
CA ILE A 239 -5.22 17.04 -2.29
C ILE A 239 -5.57 18.32 -3.05
N ASN A 240 -5.07 18.42 -4.28
CA ASN A 240 -5.22 19.60 -5.12
C ASN A 240 -6.41 19.51 -6.07
N GLY A 241 -6.90 18.29 -6.33
CA GLY A 241 -8.19 18.08 -6.99
C GLY A 241 -9.37 18.39 -6.07
N SER A 242 -10.57 18.42 -6.64
CA SER A 242 -11.83 18.49 -5.89
C SER A 242 -11.97 17.26 -5.00
N TYR A 243 -12.42 17.43 -3.76
CA TYR A 243 -12.60 16.33 -2.82
C TYR A 243 -14.02 16.35 -2.27
N SER A 244 -14.70 15.22 -2.32
CA SER A 244 -15.92 15.00 -1.57
C SER A 244 -15.73 13.82 -0.64
N GLY A 245 -15.91 14.03 0.66
CA GLY A 245 -15.70 12.99 1.66
C GLY A 245 -15.14 13.52 2.98
N ASN A 246 -14.80 12.56 3.84
CA ASN A 246 -14.26 12.78 5.17
C ASN A 246 -12.75 12.51 5.20
N THR A 247 -12.01 13.30 5.96
CA THR A 247 -10.59 13.05 6.18
C THR A 247 -10.30 12.60 7.61
N ASN A 248 -9.27 11.78 7.78
CA ASN A 248 -8.75 11.39 9.07
C ASN A 248 -7.22 11.38 9.03
N ALA A 249 -6.58 12.36 9.66
CA ALA A 249 -5.12 12.39 9.80
C ALA A 249 -4.71 11.71 11.11
N VAL A 250 -4.24 10.47 11.02
CA VAL A 250 -3.65 9.73 12.14
C VAL A 250 -2.27 10.31 12.49
N ALA A 251 -1.52 10.75 11.48
CA ALA A 251 -0.27 11.50 11.63
C ALA A 251 -0.03 12.45 10.43
N GLY A 252 0.77 13.49 10.66
CA GLY A 252 0.98 14.58 9.70
C GLY A 252 -0.28 15.41 9.47
N SER A 253 -0.34 16.12 8.34
CA SER A 253 -1.50 16.95 7.98
C SER A 253 -2.03 16.61 6.59
N ILE A 254 -3.33 16.78 6.38
CA ILE A 254 -3.98 16.76 5.07
C ILE A 254 -4.35 18.21 4.71
N TYR A 255 -3.93 18.66 3.53
CA TYR A 255 -4.27 19.96 2.95
C TYR A 255 -5.15 19.71 1.73
N ILE A 256 -6.33 20.32 1.68
CA ILE A 256 -7.22 20.26 0.52
C ILE A 256 -7.28 21.66 -0.07
N SER A 257 -6.85 21.81 -1.33
CA SER A 257 -6.87 23.11 -2.03
C SER A 257 -7.95 23.20 -3.13
N GLY A 258 -8.56 22.07 -3.50
CA GLY A 258 -9.71 22.02 -4.41
C GLY A 258 -11.05 22.36 -3.74
N VAL A 259 -12.16 22.16 -4.48
CA VAL A 259 -13.52 22.38 -3.96
C VAL A 259 -13.91 21.24 -3.03
N LEU A 260 -14.33 21.56 -1.79
CA LEU A 260 -14.91 20.59 -0.86
C LEU A 260 -16.43 20.49 -1.11
N SER A 261 -16.84 19.49 -1.90
CA SER A 261 -18.25 19.24 -2.22
C SER A 261 -18.80 18.15 -1.31
N ASN A 262 -19.99 18.35 -0.73
CA ASN A 262 -20.80 17.34 -0.02
C ASN A 262 -20.45 17.05 1.46
N SER A 263 -21.23 17.69 2.34
CA SER A 263 -21.16 17.79 3.80
C SER A 263 -21.49 16.51 4.60
N VAL A 264 -20.50 15.89 5.26
CA VAL A 264 -20.48 15.52 6.72
C VAL A 264 -19.02 15.45 7.22
N ASN A 265 -18.18 16.43 6.88
CA ASN A 265 -16.78 16.42 7.30
C ASN A 265 -16.67 16.80 8.80
N ASN A 266 -16.92 15.86 9.69
CA ASN A 266 -16.81 16.05 11.14
C ASN A 266 -15.37 15.80 11.59
N LEU A 267 -14.66 16.84 12.03
CA LEU A 267 -13.35 16.69 12.64
C LEU A 267 -13.48 16.17 14.07
N THR A 268 -13.02 14.95 14.37
CA THR A 268 -12.94 14.43 15.75
C THR A 268 -11.47 14.26 16.15
N LEU A 269 -11.04 14.93 17.22
CA LEU A 269 -9.66 14.82 17.69
C LEU A 269 -9.44 13.53 18.48
N THR A 270 -8.34 12.84 18.16
CA THR A 270 -7.81 11.69 18.90
C THR A 270 -6.44 11.97 19.53
N SER A 271 -5.89 13.17 19.28
CA SER A 271 -4.65 13.69 19.84
C SER A 271 -4.62 15.22 19.72
N ASN A 272 -3.67 15.86 20.39
CA ASN A 272 -3.42 17.29 20.21
C ASN A 272 -2.90 17.55 18.80
N THR A 273 -3.46 18.52 18.10
CA THR A 273 -3.16 18.75 16.67
C THR A 273 -3.25 20.22 16.30
N SER A 274 -2.75 20.58 15.11
CA SER A 274 -2.68 21.95 14.60
C SER A 274 -3.18 22.02 13.16
N TYR A 275 -4.18 22.85 12.90
CA TYR A 275 -4.80 23.05 11.59
C TYR A 275 -4.57 24.48 11.11
N THR A 276 -4.31 24.66 9.82
CA THR A 276 -4.19 25.99 9.19
C THR A 276 -5.49 26.47 8.53
N SER A 277 -6.55 25.67 8.63
CA SER A 277 -7.91 25.99 8.17
C SER A 277 -8.91 25.03 8.83
N LEU A 278 -10.09 25.54 9.20
CA LEU A 278 -11.27 24.77 9.57
C LEU A 278 -12.32 24.78 8.45
N SER A 279 -12.04 25.42 7.32
CA SER A 279 -12.95 25.51 6.20
C SER A 279 -13.32 24.10 5.72
N GLY A 280 -14.61 23.92 5.45
CA GLY A 280 -15.13 22.66 4.94
C GLY A 280 -15.46 21.59 5.98
N TYR A 281 -15.06 21.73 7.26
CA TYR A 281 -15.60 20.87 8.32
C TYR A 281 -17.04 21.26 8.66
N THR A 282 -17.91 20.28 8.83
CA THR A 282 -19.33 20.43 9.21
C THR A 282 -19.55 20.39 10.71
N SER A 283 -18.56 19.91 11.47
CA SER A 283 -18.45 20.08 12.93
C SER A 283 -17.03 19.76 13.39
N VAL A 284 -16.69 20.19 14.61
CA VAL A 284 -15.46 19.80 15.30
C VAL A 284 -15.81 19.24 16.68
N ASN A 285 -15.32 18.05 17.01
CA ASN A 285 -15.36 17.46 18.34
C ASN A 285 -13.93 17.36 18.89
N LEU A 286 -13.64 18.17 19.91
CA LEU A 286 -12.32 18.24 20.53
C LEU A 286 -11.99 17.03 21.41
N GLY A 287 -12.98 16.22 21.81
CA GLY A 287 -12.78 15.20 22.84
C GLY A 287 -12.22 15.84 24.13
N SER A 288 -11.06 15.37 24.58
CA SER A 288 -10.27 15.98 25.67
C SER A 288 -8.96 16.62 25.18
N TYR A 289 -8.81 16.85 23.87
CA TYR A 289 -7.55 17.26 23.23
C TYR A 289 -7.53 18.74 22.87
N THR A 290 -6.34 19.25 22.56
CA THR A 290 -6.14 20.63 22.13
C THR A 290 -6.11 20.74 20.61
N LEU A 291 -6.96 21.62 20.06
CA LEU A 291 -6.92 22.05 18.66
C LEU A 291 -6.19 23.39 18.54
N THR A 292 -5.04 23.41 17.88
CA THR A 292 -4.39 24.67 17.47
C THR A 292 -4.91 25.11 16.10
N VAL A 293 -5.36 26.34 15.96
CA VAL A 293 -5.83 26.92 14.69
C VAL A 293 -4.85 28.03 14.28
N ASN A 294 -4.04 27.77 13.26
CA ASN A 294 -2.96 28.64 12.78
C ASN A 294 -3.31 29.27 11.43
N LEU A 295 -4.06 30.38 11.44
CA LEU A 295 -4.54 31.03 10.22
C LEU A 295 -3.58 32.13 9.73
N SER A 296 -3.25 32.09 8.44
CA SER A 296 -2.56 33.17 7.71
C SER A 296 -3.49 34.09 6.92
N SER A 297 -4.76 33.71 6.76
CA SER A 297 -5.83 34.48 6.13
C SER A 297 -7.12 34.38 6.95
N ASN A 298 -7.98 35.40 6.87
CA ASN A 298 -9.22 35.41 7.65
C ASN A 298 -10.13 34.25 7.23
N GLU A 299 -10.79 33.62 8.19
CA GLU A 299 -11.67 32.48 7.96
C GLU A 299 -12.92 32.59 8.83
N THR A 300 -14.06 32.14 8.30
CA THR A 300 -15.29 31.95 9.07
C THR A 300 -15.59 30.46 9.20
N PHE A 301 -15.72 29.99 10.44
CA PHE A 301 -16.24 28.68 10.77
C PHE A 301 -17.68 28.80 11.29
N ALA A 302 -18.64 28.42 10.45
CA ALA A 302 -20.07 28.58 10.74
C ALA A 302 -20.70 27.39 11.47
N ASN A 303 -19.91 26.36 11.75
CA ASN A 303 -20.39 25.11 12.32
C ASN A 303 -20.02 24.99 13.82
N VAL A 304 -20.49 23.91 14.46
CA VAL A 304 -20.31 23.68 15.90
C VAL A 304 -18.90 23.14 16.19
N ILE A 305 -18.22 23.74 17.17
CA ILE A 305 -17.11 23.12 17.91
C ILE A 305 -17.63 22.64 19.27
N SER A 306 -17.32 21.40 19.66
CA SER A 306 -17.85 20.71 20.86
C SER A 306 -16.76 19.93 21.61
N GLY A 307 -17.04 19.46 22.83
CA GLY A 307 -16.15 18.61 23.63
C GLY A 307 -15.56 19.31 24.88
N THR A 308 -14.71 18.59 25.61
CA THR A 308 -14.03 19.10 26.82
C THR A 308 -12.63 19.66 26.56
N GLY A 309 -12.11 19.46 25.35
CA GLY A 309 -10.81 19.93 24.91
C GLY A 309 -10.74 21.45 24.72
N SER A 310 -9.53 21.91 24.39
CA SER A 310 -9.17 23.34 24.33
C SER A 310 -8.87 23.81 22.90
N ILE A 311 -8.95 25.11 22.67
CA ILE A 311 -8.56 25.75 21.41
C ILE A 311 -7.36 26.67 21.64
N ILE A 312 -6.34 26.59 20.78
CA ILE A 312 -5.26 27.58 20.69
C ILE A 312 -5.36 28.31 19.36
N LYS A 313 -5.65 29.61 19.37
CA LYS A 313 -5.57 30.46 18.18
C LYS A 313 -4.17 31.02 18.03
N THR A 314 -3.55 30.76 16.88
CA THR A 314 -2.27 31.33 16.45
C THR A 314 -2.36 31.77 14.98
N GLY A 315 -1.26 32.30 14.44
CA GLY A 315 -1.25 32.96 13.13
C GLY A 315 -1.90 34.34 13.15
N SER A 316 -1.51 35.21 12.22
CA SER A 316 -1.85 36.64 12.24
C SER A 316 -3.31 36.96 11.90
N ALA A 317 -4.05 36.01 11.31
CA ALA A 317 -5.39 36.29 10.79
C ALA A 317 -6.53 36.12 11.81
N THR A 318 -7.75 36.45 11.38
CA THR A 318 -8.98 36.35 12.17
C THR A 318 -9.69 35.02 11.93
N LEU A 319 -10.02 34.29 13.00
CA LEU A 319 -10.99 33.19 13.01
C LEU A 319 -12.35 33.73 13.47
N THR A 320 -13.34 33.74 12.58
CA THR A 320 -14.73 34.09 12.92
C THR A 320 -15.50 32.82 13.24
N LEU A 321 -16.00 32.70 14.47
CA LEU A 321 -16.88 31.60 14.90
C LEU A 321 -18.32 32.10 14.89
N SER A 322 -19.12 31.61 13.95
CA SER A 322 -20.54 31.99 13.81
C SER A 322 -21.52 30.85 14.12
N GLY A 323 -21.01 29.66 14.46
CA GLY A 323 -21.80 28.54 14.94
C GLY A 323 -22.02 28.58 16.46
N THR A 324 -23.00 27.82 16.95
CA THR A 324 -23.22 27.64 18.40
C THR A 324 -22.18 26.67 18.98
N ASN A 325 -21.04 27.21 19.42
CA ASN A 325 -19.97 26.42 20.02
C ASN A 325 -20.36 25.94 21.43
N THR A 326 -20.08 24.67 21.73
CA THR A 326 -20.46 23.98 22.99
C THR A 326 -19.27 23.34 23.70
N TYR A 327 -18.05 23.57 23.22
CA TYR A 327 -16.86 23.09 23.92
C TYR A 327 -16.67 23.82 25.25
N THR A 328 -16.04 23.15 26.21
CA THR A 328 -15.93 23.64 27.60
C THR A 328 -14.50 23.90 28.07
N GLY A 329 -13.48 23.48 27.30
CA GLY A 329 -12.09 23.77 27.62
C GLY A 329 -11.65 25.19 27.23
N ASP A 330 -10.47 25.58 27.71
CA ASP A 330 -9.95 26.93 27.52
C ASP A 330 -9.72 27.31 26.05
N THR A 331 -9.87 28.61 25.76
CA THR A 331 -9.44 29.22 24.50
C THR A 331 -8.27 30.15 24.75
N THR A 332 -7.10 29.81 24.20
CA THR A 332 -5.88 30.61 24.30
C THR A 332 -5.61 31.31 22.98
N ILE A 333 -5.41 32.63 22.99
CA ILE A 333 -5.06 33.42 21.80
C ILE A 333 -3.58 33.81 21.88
N ASN A 334 -2.73 33.08 21.16
CA ASN A 334 -1.30 33.38 21.05
C ASN A 334 -1.01 34.44 19.97
N ALA A 335 -1.81 34.49 18.89
CA ALA A 335 -1.68 35.48 17.82
C ALA A 335 -2.99 35.64 17.01
N GLY A 336 -3.16 36.81 16.39
CA GLY A 336 -4.33 37.15 15.56
C GLY A 336 -5.59 37.42 16.40
N THR A 337 -6.76 37.11 15.84
CA THR A 337 -8.05 37.45 16.46
C THR A 337 -9.03 36.27 16.40
N ILE A 338 -9.84 36.09 17.45
CA ILE A 338 -11.10 35.34 17.39
C ILE A 338 -12.25 36.34 17.40
N LYS A 339 -13.17 36.22 16.45
CA LYS A 339 -14.40 37.01 16.36
C LYS A 339 -15.60 36.09 16.57
N LEU A 340 -16.52 36.46 17.45
CA LEU A 340 -17.79 35.77 17.65
C LEU A 340 -18.91 36.57 16.98
N THR A 341 -19.85 35.91 16.32
CA THR A 341 -20.99 36.56 15.61
C THR A 341 -22.26 35.77 15.78
#